data_AF-A0AAD7C0G0-F1
#
_entry.id   AF-A0AAD7C0G0-F1
#
_cell.length_a   1.000
_cell.length_b   1.000
_cell.length_c   1.000
_cell.angle_alpha   90.00
_cell.angle_beta   90.00
_cell.angle_gamma   90.00
#
_symmetry.space_group_name_H-M   'P 1'
#
loop_
_entity.id
_entity.type
_entity.pdbx_description
1 polymer ?
#
loop_
_entity_poly.entity_id
_entity_poly.type
_entity_poly.pdbx_seq_one_letter_code
_entity_poly.pdbx_strand_id
1 'polypeptide(L)' 'PLSDLAIVSVQYGKRYRFRLISMSCDPTFIFSIAHHAMKIIEVDGVNHQPLVVDSIEIFPAQRYSFILHADRKISN' A
#
# COMPACT_ATOMS: atom_id res chain seq x y z
N PRO A 1 12.53 13.40 -12.66
CA PRO A 1 13.58 12.89 -11.74
C PRO A 1 14.53 11.95 -12.49
N LEU A 2 15.83 12.01 -12.22
CA LEU A 2 16.86 11.19 -12.88
C LEU A 2 17.08 9.82 -12.20
N SER A 3 16.24 9.45 -11.23
CA SER A 3 16.34 8.19 -10.50
C SER A 3 15.44 7.12 -11.10
N ASP A 4 15.88 5.87 -11.07
CA ASP A 4 15.07 4.72 -11.46
C ASP A 4 13.82 4.58 -10.58
N LEU A 5 12.76 4.02 -11.17
CA LEU A 5 11.52 3.73 -10.46
C LEU A 5 11.67 2.45 -9.62
N ALA A 6 11.14 2.47 -8.41
CA ALA A 6 11.05 1.27 -7.58
C ALA A 6 10.02 0.30 -8.19
N ILE A 7 10.41 -0.97 -8.37
CA ILE A 7 9.54 -2.03 -8.88
C ILE A 7 9.23 -3.02 -7.76
N VAL A 8 7.94 -3.27 -7.52
CA VAL A 8 7.46 -4.23 -6.54
C VAL A 8 6.66 -5.32 -7.27
N SER A 9 7.28 -6.46 -7.51
CA SER A 9 6.70 -7.55 -8.31
C SER A 9 5.68 -8.38 -7.53
N VAL A 10 4.55 -8.68 -8.17
CA VAL A 10 3.49 -9.56 -7.67
C VAL A 10 3.17 -10.65 -8.68
N GLN A 11 2.56 -11.73 -8.23
CA GLN A 11 2.11 -12.84 -9.07
C GLN A 11 0.59 -12.88 -9.10
N TYR A 12 0.03 -13.09 -10.29
CA TYR A 12 -1.41 -13.14 -10.50
C TYR A 12 -2.08 -14.17 -9.58
N GLY A 13 -3.24 -13.80 -9.02
CA GLY A 13 -4.04 -14.64 -8.12
C GLY A 13 -3.52 -14.73 -6.68
N LYS A 14 -2.35 -14.15 -6.37
CA LYS A 14 -1.83 -14.12 -4.99
C LYS A 14 -2.31 -12.90 -4.24
N ARG A 15 -2.36 -13.04 -2.91
CA ARG A 15 -2.64 -11.96 -1.96
C ARG A 15 -1.36 -11.60 -1.22
N TYR A 16 -1.11 -10.31 -1.06
CA TYR A 16 0.09 -9.76 -0.47
C TYR A 16 -0.26 -8.86 0.70
N ARG A 17 0.41 -9.04 1.83
CA ARG A 17 0.39 -8.08 2.95
C ARG A 17 1.51 -7.07 2.73
N PHE A 18 1.17 -5.90 2.22
CA PHE A 18 2.10 -4.79 2.15
C PHE A 18 2.16 -4.08 3.49
N ARG A 19 3.37 -3.69 3.89
CA ARG A 19 3.64 -2.83 5.05
C ARG A 19 4.08 -1.47 4.52
N LEU A 20 3.16 -0.53 4.50
CA LEU A 20 3.43 0.86 4.12
C LEU A 20 3.97 1.59 5.35
N ILE A 21 5.15 2.20 5.20
CA ILE A 21 5.85 2.90 6.27
C ILE A 21 6.19 4.30 5.76
N SER A 22 5.69 5.32 6.44
CA SER A 22 6.08 6.70 6.16
C SER A 22 7.37 7.02 6.90
N MET A 23 8.46 7.12 6.14
CA MET A 23 9.78 7.55 6.63
C MET A 23 10.03 9.05 6.34
N SER A 24 8.97 9.85 6.17
CA SER A 24 9.10 11.29 5.96
C SER A 24 9.43 12.04 7.23
N CYS A 25 10.14 13.16 7.09
CA CYS A 25 10.33 14.13 8.18
C CYS A 25 9.13 15.07 8.38
N ASP A 26 8.40 15.37 7.30
CA ASP A 26 7.36 16.40 7.26
C ASP A 26 6.23 16.08 6.24
N PRO A 27 6.52 15.69 4.97
CA PRO A 27 5.45 15.51 4.00
C PRO A 27 4.50 14.36 4.36
N THR A 28 3.22 14.61 4.09
CA THR A 28 2.14 13.61 4.09
C THR A 28 1.94 13.12 2.67
N PHE A 29 1.62 11.83 2.51
CA PHE A 29 1.39 11.22 1.20
C PHE A 29 -0.03 10.69 1.08
N ILE A 30 -0.61 10.83 -0.11
CA ILE A 30 -1.81 10.08 -0.50
C ILE A 30 -1.33 8.93 -1.37
N PHE A 31 -1.24 7.74 -0.78
CA PHE A 31 -0.79 6.53 -1.45
C PHE A 31 -1.96 5.81 -2.12
N SER A 32 -1.79 5.38 -3.36
CA SER A 32 -2.77 4.56 -4.09
C SER A 32 -2.06 3.68 -5.11
N ILE A 33 -2.71 2.59 -5.52
CA ILE A 33 -2.22 1.70 -6.58
C ILE A 33 -3.29 1.64 -7.66
N ALA A 34 -2.95 2.03 -8.88
CA ALA A 34 -3.89 2.08 -9.99
C ALA A 34 -4.62 0.73 -10.16
N HIS A 35 -5.95 0.81 -10.28
CA HIS A 35 -6.85 -0.32 -10.46
C HIS A 35 -6.82 -1.39 -9.34
N HIS A 36 -6.29 -1.07 -8.15
CA HIS A 36 -6.28 -1.98 -7.00
C HIS A 36 -6.90 -1.31 -5.77
N ALA A 37 -7.92 -1.96 -5.21
CA ALA A 37 -8.38 -1.63 -3.87
C ALA A 37 -7.43 -2.24 -2.82
N MET A 38 -7.27 -1.55 -1.70
CA MET A 38 -6.40 -1.93 -0.60
C MET A 38 -7.23 -2.23 0.64
N LYS A 39 -7.02 -3.39 1.25
CA LYS A 39 -7.74 -3.81 2.47
C LYS A 39 -6.85 -3.62 3.70
N ILE A 40 -6.99 -2.50 4.40
CA ILE A 40 -6.25 -2.19 5.63
C ILE A 40 -6.63 -3.19 6.71
N ILE A 41 -5.64 -3.71 7.43
CA ILE A 41 -5.81 -4.68 8.54
C ILE A 41 -5.03 -4.29 9.80
N GLU A 42 -4.16 -3.28 9.72
CA GLU A 42 -3.30 -2.84 10.82
C GLU A 42 -2.99 -1.35 10.64
N VAL A 43 -2.98 -0.62 11.74
CA VAL A 43 -2.56 0.79 11.83
C VAL A 43 -1.57 0.92 12.98
N ASP A 44 -0.37 1.44 12.70
CA ASP A 44 0.70 1.70 13.67
C ASP A 44 1.09 0.51 14.57
N GLY A 45 0.94 -0.73 14.09
CA GLY A 45 1.22 -1.94 14.86
C GLY A 45 0.01 -2.54 15.57
N VAL A 46 -1.14 -1.87 15.53
CA VAL A 46 -2.39 -2.33 16.14
C VAL A 46 -3.29 -2.95 15.06
N ASN A 47 -3.71 -4.19 15.29
CA ASN A 47 -4.64 -4.87 14.39
C ASN A 47 -5.99 -4.14 14.41
N HIS A 48 -6.58 -3.96 13.23
CA HIS A 48 -7.85 -3.28 13.04
C HIS A 48 -8.81 -4.16 12.25
N GLN A 49 -10.12 -3.89 12.39
CA GLN A 49 -11.13 -4.57 11.56
C GLN A 49 -10.90 -4.23 10.08
N PRO A 50 -10.98 -5.20 9.15
CA PRO A 50 -10.55 -4.91 7.80
C PRO A 50 -11.38 -3.82 7.11
N LEU A 51 -10.72 -2.81 6.56
CA LEU A 51 -11.34 -1.70 5.84
C LEU A 51 -10.81 -1.62 4.40
N VAL A 52 -11.71 -1.57 3.42
CA VAL A 52 -11.34 -1.49 2.00
C VAL A 52 -11.35 -0.02 1.56
N VAL A 53 -10.25 0.43 0.96
CA VAL A 53 -10.05 1.80 0.48
C VAL A 53 -9.31 1.81 -0.85
N ASP A 54 -9.47 2.88 -1.63
CA ASP A 54 -8.74 3.08 -2.89
C ASP A 54 -7.46 3.92 -2.72
N SER A 55 -7.38 4.69 -1.63
CA SER A 55 -6.21 5.48 -1.25
C SER A 55 -6.02 5.50 0.27
N ILE A 56 -4.79 5.76 0.70
CA ILE A 56 -4.39 5.88 2.10
C ILE A 56 -3.65 7.20 2.25
N GLU A 57 -4.21 8.12 3.04
CA GLU A 57 -3.47 9.28 3.52
C GLU A 57 -2.59 8.86 4.70
N ILE A 58 -1.27 9.02 4.56
CA ILE A 58 -0.29 8.60 5.55
C ILE A 58 0.59 9.77 5.99
N PHE A 59 0.55 10.05 7.28
CA PHE A 59 1.33 11.12 7.91
C PHE A 59 2.74 10.63 8.27
N PRO A 60 3.69 11.54 8.56
CA PRO A 60 5.03 11.17 9.02
C PRO A 60 5.01 10.15 10.16
N ALA A 61 5.93 9.18 10.10
CA ALA A 61 6.10 8.10 11.06
C ALA A 61 4.92 7.10 11.21
N GLN A 62 3.83 7.25 10.46
CA GLN A 62 2.73 6.28 10.47
C GLN A 62 3.05 5.03 9.66
N ARG A 63 2.38 3.93 10.01
CA ARG A 63 2.44 2.64 9.33
C ARG A 63 1.06 2.06 9.12
N TYR A 64 0.86 1.45 7.95
CA TYR A 64 -0.34 0.67 7.64
C TYR A 64 0.06 -0.69 7.09
N SER A 65 -0.59 -1.77 7.55
CA SER A 65 -0.61 -3.01 6.78
C SER A 65 -1.91 -3.10 5.99
N PHE A 66 -1.79 -3.33 4.68
CA PHE A 66 -2.94 -3.62 3.84
C PHE A 66 -2.72 -4.89 3.02
N ILE A 67 -3.82 -5.58 2.74
CA ILE A 67 -3.85 -6.70 1.82
C ILE A 67 -4.18 -6.18 0.43
N LEU A 68 -3.33 -6.52 -0.55
CA LEU A 68 -3.59 -6.33 -1.97
C LEU A 68 -3.82 -7.70 -2.62
N HIS A 69 -4.84 -7.79 -3.44
CA HIS A 69 -5.11 -8.97 -4.28
C HIS A 69 -4.63 -8.69 -5.70
N ALA A 70 -3.67 -9.46 -6.19
CA ALA A 70 -3.15 -9.33 -7.55
C ALA A 70 -4.07 -10.03 -8.56
N ASP A 71 -5.29 -9.52 -8.70
CA ASP A 71 -6.35 -10.09 -9.55
C ASP A 71 -6.62 -9.27 -10.83
N ARG A 72 -5.84 -8.21 -11.05
CA ARG A 72 -5.90 -7.43 -12.29
C ARG A 72 -5.14 -8.14 -13.41
N LYS A 73 -5.52 -7.82 -14.65
CA LYS A 73 -4.85 -8.31 -15.86
C LYS A 73 -3.36 -7.97 -15.80
N ILE A 74 -2.51 -8.95 -16.11
CA ILE A 74 -1.05 -8.76 -16.16
C ILE A 74 -0.72 -7.68 -17.18
N SER A 75 -0.01 -6.64 -16.73
CA SER A 75 0.44 -5.51 -17.52
C SER A 75 1.83 -5.13 -17.00
N ASN A 76 2.85 -5.85 -17.48
CA ASN A 76 4.26 -5.66 -17.12
C ASN A 76 5.07 -5.39 -18.39
#